data_AF-A0A7K2JLH6-F1
#
_entry.id   AF-A0A7K2JLH6-F1
#
_cell.length_a   1.000
_cell.length_b   1.000
_cell.length_c   1.000
_cell.angle_alpha   90.00
_cell.angle_beta   90.00
_cell.angle_gamma   90.00
#
_symmetry.space_group_name_H-M   'P 1'
#
loop_
_entity.id
_entity.type
_entity.pdbx_description
1 polymer ?
#
loop_
_entity_poly.entity_id
_entity_poly.type
_entity_poly.pdbx_seq_one_letter_code
_entity_poly.pdbx_strand_id
1 'polypeptide(L)'
;MSLIAQLMSETLVVERPGPPVRDSTGSEIPGPPVRITVKNCAIMSPYGVTVGSSTETHDASTVVESRRVFAAPRGTDVRPADRILRGDEVWQTEGEPLVFPLTSLARVEIFVRRVTG
;
A
#
# COMPACT_ATOMS: atom_id res chain seq x y z
N MET A 1 -15.35 5.92 20.23
CA MET A 1 -14.26 5.92 19.23
C MET A 1 -14.85 6.34 17.89
N SER A 2 -14.12 7.13 17.09
CA SER A 2 -14.54 7.50 15.73
C SER A 2 -14.29 6.33 14.76
N LEU A 3 -15.16 6.15 13.74
CA LEU A 3 -15.06 5.11 12.70
C LEU A 3 -13.67 5.10 12.04
N ILE A 4 -13.08 6.28 11.82
CA ILE A 4 -11.75 6.43 11.22
C ILE A 4 -10.64 5.92 12.15
N ALA A 5 -10.79 6.12 13.46
CA ALA A 5 -9.81 5.60 14.43
C ALA A 5 -9.84 4.07 14.49
N GLN A 6 -11.01 3.46 14.28
CA GLN A 6 -11.13 2.01 14.17
C GLN A 6 -10.53 1.49 12.85
N LEU A 7 -10.71 2.23 11.76
CA LEU A 7 -10.13 1.90 10.47
C LEU A 7 -8.61 2.00 10.47
N MET A 8 -8.06 3.06 11.05
CA MET A 8 -6.62 3.35 11.16
C MET A 8 -6.01 2.77 12.43
N SER A 9 -6.28 1.50 12.73
CA SER A 9 -5.83 0.83 13.95
C SER A 9 -4.71 -0.19 13.72
N GLU A 10 -4.33 -0.43 12.46
CA GLU A 10 -3.39 -1.49 12.13
C GLU A 10 -1.93 -1.04 12.27
N THR A 11 -1.07 -2.03 12.46
CA THR A 11 0.37 -1.89 12.37
C THR A 11 0.87 -2.78 11.24
N LEU A 12 1.34 -2.16 10.16
CA LEU A 12 1.78 -2.83 8.94
C LEU A 12 3.27 -2.59 8.71
N VAL A 13 3.89 -3.40 7.85
CA VAL A 13 5.31 -3.25 7.51
C VAL A 13 5.43 -2.81 6.06
N VAL A 14 6.12 -1.68 5.85
CA VAL A 14 6.57 -1.25 4.52
C VAL A 14 7.93 -1.90 4.28
N GLU A 15 8.00 -2.76 3.28
CA GLU A 15 9.22 -3.37 2.78
C GLU A 15 9.67 -2.61 1.52
N ARG A 16 10.77 -1.87 1.65
CA ARG A 16 11.39 -1.12 0.56
C ARG A 16 12.52 -1.93 -0.05
N PRO A 17 12.55 -2.13 -1.38
CA PRO A 17 13.71 -2.72 -2.05
C PRO A 17 14.98 -1.93 -1.71
N GLY A 18 16.03 -2.64 -1.31
CA GLY A 18 17.34 -2.02 -1.08
C GLY A 18 17.97 -1.53 -2.39
N PRO A 19 18.95 -0.61 -2.33
CA PRO A 19 19.70 -0.20 -3.51
C PRO A 19 20.34 -1.44 -4.18
N PRO A 20 20.43 -1.49 -5.51
CA PRO A 20 21.04 -2.62 -6.20
C PRO A 20 22.49 -2.81 -5.75
N VAL A 21 22.87 -4.06 -5.53
CA VAL A 21 24.23 -4.48 -5.16
C VAL A 21 24.80 -5.29 -6.31
N ARG A 22 26.09 -5.13 -6.60
CA ARG A 22 26.77 -6.00 -7.58
C ARG A 22 27.09 -7.35 -6.96
N ASP A 23 26.66 -8.41 -7.62
CA ASP A 23 27.06 -9.77 -7.26
C ASP A 23 28.49 -10.08 -7.71
N SER A 24 28.98 -11.27 -7.37
CA SER A 24 30.31 -11.75 -7.75
C SER A 24 30.51 -11.94 -9.27
N THR A 25 29.43 -11.89 -10.06
CA THR A 25 29.46 -12.01 -11.52
C THR A 25 29.42 -10.64 -12.22
N GLY A 26 29.28 -9.56 -11.47
CA GLY A 26 29.14 -8.19 -11.97
C GLY A 26 27.71 -7.80 -12.33
N SER A 27 26.73 -8.66 -12.06
CA SER A 27 25.30 -8.40 -12.28
C SER A 27 24.72 -7.57 -11.13
N GLU A 28 23.78 -6.68 -11.42
CA GLU A 28 23.06 -5.91 -10.41
C GLU A 28 21.89 -6.73 -9.87
N ILE A 29 21.94 -7.05 -8.58
CA ILE A 29 20.85 -7.73 -7.86
C ILE A 29 20.19 -6.75 -6.89
N PRO A 30 18.87 -6.90 -6.60
CA PRO A 30 18.22 -6.10 -5.56
C PRO A 30 18.94 -6.27 -4.23
N GLY A 31 19.29 -5.15 -3.58
CA GLY A 31 19.88 -5.18 -2.26
C GLY A 31 18.90 -5.69 -1.19
N PRO A 32 19.40 -6.00 0.01
CA PRO A 32 18.55 -6.45 1.11
C PRO A 32 17.45 -5.41 1.38
N PRO A 33 16.18 -5.84 1.52
CA PRO A 33 15.09 -4.92 1.71
C PRO A 33 15.14 -4.26 3.08
N VAL A 34 14.69 -3.00 3.15
CA VAL A 34 14.51 -2.26 4.38
C VAL A 34 13.07 -2.41 4.84
N ARG A 35 12.86 -2.81 6.10
CA ARG A 35 11.52 -2.98 6.69
C ARG A 35 11.22 -1.86 7.68
N ILE A 36 10.12 -1.17 7.46
CA ILE A 36 9.69 0.00 8.23
C ILE A 36 8.31 -0.31 8.82
N THR A 37 8.22 -0.38 10.14
CA THR A 37 6.93 -0.57 10.83
C THR A 37 6.16 0.73 10.88
N VAL A 38 4.94 0.73 10.34
CA VAL A 38 4.02 1.86 10.35
C VAL A 38 2.84 1.54 11.25
N LYS A 39 2.55 2.42 12.21
CA LYS A 39 1.42 2.30 13.14
C LYS A 39 0.27 3.20 12.70
N ASN A 40 -0.93 2.91 13.19
CA ASN A 40 -2.15 3.66 12.90
C ASN A 40 -2.41 3.78 11.40
N CYS A 41 -2.24 2.66 10.70
CA CYS A 41 -2.39 2.55 9.25
C CYS A 41 -3.51 1.57 8.90
N ALA A 42 -3.86 1.47 7.61
CA ALA A 42 -4.87 0.56 7.12
C ALA A 42 -4.71 0.28 5.62
N ILE A 43 -5.20 -0.87 5.17
CA ILE A 43 -5.53 -1.09 3.76
C ILE A 43 -7.05 -1.01 3.62
N MET A 44 -7.54 -0.06 2.83
CA MET A 44 -8.97 0.20 2.69
C MET A 44 -9.37 0.48 1.25
N SER A 45 -10.67 0.50 0.97
CA SER A 45 -11.16 1.05 -0.29
C SER A 45 -10.87 2.56 -0.34
N PRO A 46 -10.54 3.13 -1.52
CA PRO A 46 -10.38 4.57 -1.65
C PRO A 46 -11.63 5.31 -1.17
N TYR A 47 -11.46 6.46 -0.55
CA TYR A 47 -12.61 7.26 -0.09
C TYR A 47 -13.39 7.82 -1.28
N GLY A 48 -14.72 7.70 -1.29
CA GLY A 48 -15.57 8.24 -2.34
C GLY A 48 -15.86 7.31 -3.53
N VAL A 49 -15.32 6.09 -3.55
CA VAL A 49 -15.84 5.04 -4.45
C VAL A 49 -16.96 4.30 -3.75
N THR A 50 -18.19 4.58 -4.17
CA THR A 50 -19.35 3.71 -3.89
C THR A 50 -19.05 2.35 -4.50
N VAL A 51 -19.25 1.29 -3.71
CA VAL A 51 -19.25 -0.10 -4.20
C VAL A 51 -20.30 -0.16 -5.33
N GLY A 52 -19.84 -0.18 -6.58
CA GLY A 52 -20.69 0.05 -7.77
C GLY A 52 -20.10 0.96 -8.85
N SER A 53 -18.96 1.64 -8.60
CA SER A 53 -18.20 2.38 -9.63
C SER A 53 -16.80 1.77 -9.91
N SER A 54 -16.54 0.60 -9.34
CA SER A 54 -15.55 -0.32 -9.89
C SER A 54 -16.13 -0.84 -11.19
N THR A 55 -15.51 -0.57 -12.34
CA THR A 55 -15.87 -1.26 -13.59
C THR A 55 -15.68 -2.77 -13.39
N GLU A 56 -16.79 -3.45 -13.10
CA GLU A 56 -16.90 -4.91 -13.09
C GLU A 56 -16.98 -5.36 -14.55
N THR A 57 -15.82 -5.68 -15.15
CA THR A 57 -15.80 -6.35 -16.45
C THR A 57 -16.02 -7.85 -16.19
N HIS A 58 -17.25 -8.31 -16.39
CA HIS A 58 -17.63 -9.71 -16.32
C HIS A 58 -17.13 -10.43 -17.59
N ASP A 59 -15.93 -11.00 -17.53
CA ASP A 59 -15.53 -12.10 -18.41
C ASP A 59 -14.93 -13.24 -17.56
N ALA A 60 -15.27 -14.47 -17.95
CA ALA A 60 -15.41 -15.67 -17.11
C ALA A 60 -14.14 -16.27 -16.46
N SER A 61 -13.10 -15.48 -16.18
CA SER A 61 -11.91 -15.93 -15.44
C SER A 61 -11.11 -14.79 -14.79
N THR A 62 -11.77 -13.77 -14.24
CA THR A 62 -11.08 -12.52 -13.86
C THR A 62 -11.03 -12.32 -12.35
N VAL A 63 -9.81 -12.26 -11.80
CA VAL A 63 -9.51 -11.81 -10.44
C VAL A 63 -10.09 -10.41 -10.25
N VAL A 64 -11.02 -10.24 -9.31
CA VAL A 64 -11.56 -8.92 -8.96
C VAL A 64 -10.44 -8.11 -8.30
N GLU A 65 -9.68 -7.35 -9.09
CA GLU A 65 -8.73 -6.36 -8.57
C GLU A 65 -9.53 -5.18 -8.00
N SER A 66 -10.10 -5.35 -6.81
CA SER A 66 -10.68 -4.23 -6.08
C SER A 66 -9.57 -3.22 -5.80
N ARG A 67 -9.65 -2.01 -6.36
CA ARG A 67 -8.68 -0.93 -6.08
C ARG A 67 -8.67 -0.67 -4.58
N ARG A 68 -7.51 -0.77 -3.95
CA ARG A 68 -7.29 -0.47 -2.53
C ARG A 68 -6.28 0.65 -2.39
N VAL A 69 -6.31 1.31 -1.24
CA VAL A 69 -5.30 2.27 -0.82
C VAL A 69 -4.68 1.83 0.49
N PHE A 70 -3.37 1.99 0.61
CA PHE A 70 -2.70 2.02 1.89
C PHE A 70 -2.80 3.44 2.42
N ALA A 71 -3.42 3.59 3.59
CA ALA A 71 -3.54 4.85 4.27
C ALA A 71 -2.70 4.82 5.54
N ALA A 72 -1.94 5.89 5.77
CA ALA A 72 -1.02 6.00 6.88
C ALA A 72 -1.00 7.43 7.45
N PRO A 73 -0.52 7.61 8.70
CA PRO A 73 -0.40 8.93 9.28
C PRO A 73 0.39 9.88 8.39
N ARG A 74 0.02 11.16 8.41
CA ARG A 74 0.74 12.19 7.66
C ARG A 74 2.23 12.18 8.01
N GLY A 75 3.09 12.22 6.99
CA GLY A 75 4.55 12.17 7.15
C GLY A 75 5.14 10.76 7.08
N THR A 76 4.32 9.71 6.93
CA THR A 76 4.81 8.36 6.60
C THR A 76 5.54 8.38 5.26
N ASP A 77 6.81 7.96 5.22
CA ASP A 77 7.61 7.81 4.00
C ASP A 77 7.25 6.51 3.28
N VAL A 78 6.15 6.55 2.53
CA VAL A 78 5.77 5.50 1.57
C VAL A 78 6.09 5.95 0.16
N ARG A 79 6.63 5.05 -0.66
CA ARG A 79 7.10 5.35 -2.02
C ARG A 79 6.49 4.40 -3.04
N PRO A 80 6.48 4.78 -4.33
CA PRO A 80 6.23 3.83 -5.40
C PRO A 80 7.19 2.64 -5.30
N ALA A 81 6.72 1.45 -5.68
CA ALA A 81 7.46 0.19 -5.63
C ALA A 81 7.73 -0.40 -4.22
N ASP A 82 7.38 0.28 -3.13
CA ASP A 82 7.34 -0.32 -1.81
C ASP A 82 6.30 -1.46 -1.75
N ARG A 83 6.54 -2.46 -0.90
CA ARG A 83 5.60 -3.54 -0.59
C ARG A 83 5.04 -3.36 0.80
N ILE A 84 3.73 -3.50 0.97
CA ILE A 84 3.06 -3.45 2.26
C ILE A 84 2.73 -4.87 2.69
N LEU A 85 3.28 -5.28 3.84
CA LEU A 85 3.05 -6.58 4.44
C LEU A 85 1.95 -6.47 5.51
N ARG A 86 0.90 -7.26 5.35
CA ARG A 86 -0.23 -7.36 6.28
C ARG A 86 -0.46 -8.84 6.62
N GLY A 87 0.18 -9.31 7.68
CA GLY A 87 0.22 -10.75 7.98
C GLY A 87 0.89 -11.50 6.82
N ASP A 88 0.17 -12.45 6.23
CA ASP A 88 0.63 -13.24 5.07
C ASP A 88 0.32 -12.56 3.73
N GLU A 89 -0.37 -11.42 3.73
CA GLU A 89 -0.70 -10.68 2.51
C GLU A 89 0.44 -9.72 2.12
N VAL A 90 0.77 -9.72 0.83
CA VAL A 90 1.69 -8.75 0.23
C VAL A 90 0.91 -7.85 -0.72
N TRP A 91 1.07 -6.54 -0.54
CA TRP A 91 0.43 -5.53 -1.35
C TRP A 91 1.50 -4.64 -2.01
N GLN A 92 1.48 -4.53 -3.33
CA GLN A 92 2.41 -3.69 -4.07
C GLN A 92 1.85 -2.28 -4.15
N THR A 93 2.67 -1.28 -3.81
CA THR A 93 2.31 0.13 -4.00
C THR A 93 2.43 0.54 -5.46
N GLU A 94 1.49 1.37 -5.91
CA GLU A 94 1.37 1.82 -7.29
C GLU A 94 1.06 3.32 -7.35
N GLY A 95 1.65 4.01 -8.33
CA GLY A 95 1.48 5.46 -8.51
C GLY A 95 2.17 6.28 -7.42
N GLU A 96 1.73 7.54 -7.29
CA GLU A 96 2.33 8.52 -6.39
C GLU A 96 1.55 8.62 -5.05
N PRO A 97 2.23 8.84 -3.92
CA PRO A 97 1.57 9.12 -2.65
C PRO A 97 0.77 10.43 -2.69
N LEU A 98 -0.49 10.37 -2.30
CA LEU A 98 -1.37 11.52 -2.13
C LEU A 98 -1.41 11.96 -0.67
N VAL A 99 -1.02 13.21 -0.41
CA VAL A 99 -1.05 13.80 0.93
C VAL A 99 -2.37 14.56 1.10
N PHE A 100 -3.21 14.11 2.02
CA PHE A 100 -4.43 14.82 2.41
C PHE A 100 -4.11 15.82 3.54
N PRO A 101 -4.29 17.14 3.33
CA PRO A 101 -3.84 18.15 4.28
C PRO A 101 -4.88 18.55 5.35
N LEU A 102 -6.14 18.10 5.24
CA LEU A 102 -7.24 18.56 6.11
C LEU A 102 -7.16 17.98 7.53
N THR A 103 -7.24 18.84 8.54
CA THR A 103 -6.79 18.59 9.92
C THR A 103 -7.39 17.36 10.61
N SER A 104 -8.66 17.04 10.40
CA SER A 104 -9.32 15.88 11.04
C SER A 104 -9.10 14.54 10.32
N LEU A 105 -8.61 14.58 9.07
CA LEU A 105 -8.42 13.41 8.20
C LEU A 105 -7.00 13.35 7.62
N ALA A 106 -6.06 14.11 8.18
CA ALA A 106 -4.74 14.31 7.61
C ALA A 106 -3.96 12.99 7.56
N ARG A 107 -3.66 12.52 6.34
CA ARG A 107 -3.01 11.23 6.09
C ARG A 107 -2.32 11.22 4.74
N VAL A 108 -1.48 10.20 4.54
CA VAL A 108 -0.97 9.85 3.21
C VAL A 108 -1.75 8.64 2.73
N GLU A 109 -2.17 8.65 1.46
CA GLU A 109 -2.71 7.48 0.79
C GLU A 109 -1.86 7.15 -0.45
N ILE A 110 -1.68 5.87 -0.74
CA ILE A 110 -1.12 5.41 -2.01
C ILE A 110 -1.93 4.22 -2.48
N PHE A 111 -2.12 4.08 -3.80
CA PHE A 111 -2.79 2.92 -4.35
C PHE A 111 -1.98 1.67 -4.09
N VAL A 112 -2.68 0.58 -3.78
CA VAL A 112 -2.08 -0.73 -3.59
C VAL A 112 -2.86 -1.81 -4.30
N ARG A 113 -2.12 -2.78 -4.81
CA ARG A 113 -2.65 -3.98 -5.45
C ARG A 113 -2.14 -5.22 -4.73
N ARG A 114 -3.02 -6.20 -4.51
CA ARG A 114 -2.61 -7.45 -3.86
C ARG A 114 -1.72 -8.24 -4.83
N VAL A 115 -0.55 -8.66 -4.36
CA VAL A 115 0.29 -9.60 -5.09
C VAL A 115 -0.21 -11.00 -4.78
N THR A 116 -0.89 -11.61 -5.74
CA THR A 116 -1.24 -13.03 -5.71
C THR A 116 -0.16 -13.79 -6.46
N GLY A 117 0.50 -14.72 -5.77
CA GLY A 117 1.38 -15.71 -6.39
C GLY A 117 0.59 -16.85 -7.02
#